data_AF-A0AAW0LMA8-F1
#
_entry.id   AF-A0AAW0LMA8-F1
#
_cell.length_a   1.000
_cell.length_b   1.000
_cell.length_c   1.000
_cell.angle_alpha   90.00
_cell.angle_beta   90.00
_cell.angle_gamma   90.00
#
_symmetry.space_group_name_H-M   'P 1'
#
loop_
_entity.id
_entity.type
_entity.pdbx_description
1 polymer ?
#
loop_
_entity_poly.entity_id
_entity_poly.type
_entity_poly.pdbx_seq_one_letter_code
_entity_poly.pdbx_strand_id
1 'polypeptide(L)'
;MANRFIYETERHSGIGELLEILGSIINGFALPMKEEHKLFLVRALIPLHKPKPISMYHQQLSYCITQFVEKDYKLADTVIRGLLKYWPVTNCQKEVLFLGELEEVLEATQSAEFQRCMVPLFRQIARCLNSSHFQGSV
;
A
#
# COMPACT_ATOMS: atom_id res chain seq x y z
N MET A 1 -37.49 17.31 -20.05
CA MET A 1 -36.95 16.08 -19.42
C MET A 1 -35.63 15.72 -20.08
N ALA A 2 -34.53 15.98 -19.40
CA ALA A 2 -33.21 15.36 -19.58
C ALA A 2 -32.37 15.79 -18.36
N ASN A 3 -32.88 15.49 -17.15
CA ASN A 3 -32.24 14.49 -16.29
C ASN A 3 -30.74 14.73 -16.11
N ARG A 4 -30.41 15.64 -15.17
CA ARG A 4 -29.64 15.29 -13.97
C ARG A 4 -28.35 14.48 -14.22
N PHE A 5 -27.53 14.90 -15.19
CA PHE A 5 -26.20 14.32 -15.44
C PHE A 5 -25.05 15.08 -14.73
N ILE A 6 -25.39 15.94 -13.76
CA ILE A 6 -24.45 16.66 -12.89
C ILE A 6 -24.27 15.93 -11.53
N TYR A 7 -24.91 14.76 -11.37
CA TYR A 7 -24.79 13.89 -10.19
C TYR A 7 -24.34 12.49 -10.62
N GLU A 8 -23.34 12.37 -11.50
CA GLU A 8 -22.51 11.16 -11.50
C GLU A 8 -21.70 11.20 -10.22
N THR A 9 -22.37 10.71 -9.17
CA THR A 9 -21.83 10.38 -7.86
C THR A 9 -20.51 9.67 -8.10
N GLU A 10 -19.46 10.19 -7.47
CA GLU A 10 -18.17 9.54 -7.29
C GLU A 10 -18.38 8.04 -7.21
N ARG A 11 -17.93 7.34 -8.26
CA ARG A 11 -18.03 5.90 -8.38
C ARG A 11 -17.01 5.29 -7.43
N HIS A 12 -17.29 5.40 -6.12
CA HIS A 12 -16.59 4.73 -5.06
C HIS A 12 -16.54 3.25 -5.45
N SER A 13 -15.33 2.73 -5.65
CA SER A 13 -15.19 1.30 -5.92
C SER A 13 -15.65 0.58 -4.66
N GLY A 14 -16.57 -0.39 -4.75
CA GLY A 14 -17.03 -1.13 -3.56
C GLY A 14 -15.89 -1.79 -2.76
N ILE A 15 -14.72 -1.98 -3.39
CA ILE A 15 -13.48 -2.40 -2.72
C ILE A 15 -12.96 -1.31 -1.77
N GLY A 16 -12.94 -0.03 -2.18
CA GLY A 16 -12.52 1.09 -1.36
C GLY A 16 -13.35 1.22 -0.08
N GLU A 17 -14.67 1.18 -0.19
CA GLU A 17 -15.59 1.24 0.96
C GLU A 17 -15.35 0.07 1.95
N LEU A 18 -15.16 -1.14 1.42
CA LEU A 18 -14.85 -2.31 2.23
C LEU A 18 -13.50 -2.16 2.95
N LEU A 19 -12.49 -1.62 2.27
CA LEU A 19 -11.17 -1.37 2.86
C LEU A 19 -11.21 -0.26 3.92
N GLU A 20 -12.05 0.76 3.75
CA GLU A 20 -12.22 1.82 4.74
C GLU A 20 -12.80 1.28 6.06
N ILE A 21 -13.85 0.46 5.96
CA ILE A 21 -14.43 -0.24 7.13
C ILE A 21 -13.38 -1.16 7.76
N LEU A 22 -12.65 -1.90 6.92
CA LEU A 22 -11.62 -2.83 7.37
C LEU A 22 -10.47 -2.12 8.09
N GLY A 23 -10.02 -0.95 7.62
CA GLY A 23 -9.00 -0.14 8.29
C GLY A 23 -9.40 0.25 9.70
N SER A 24 -10.67 0.62 9.89
CA SER A 24 -11.24 0.90 11.21
C SER A 24 -11.25 -0.35 12.11
N ILE A 25 -11.56 -1.52 11.55
CA ILE A 25 -11.51 -2.80 12.28
C ILE A 25 -10.07 -3.13 12.70
N ILE A 26 -9.10 -2.99 11.79
CA ILE A 26 -7.67 -3.24 12.08
C ILE A 26 -7.18 -2.31 13.19
N ASN A 27 -7.60 -1.04 13.17
CA ASN A 27 -7.29 -0.10 14.25
C ASN A 27 -7.77 -0.60 15.62
N GLY A 28 -8.90 -1.32 15.65
CA GLY A 28 -9.48 -1.88 16.87
C GLY A 28 -8.88 -3.20 17.33
N PHE A 29 -7.90 -3.78 16.61
CA PHE A 29 -7.32 -5.08 16.99
C PHE A 29 -6.67 -5.02 18.37
N ALA A 30 -7.01 -6.02 19.19
CA ALA A 30 -6.36 -6.27 20.46
C ALA A 30 -4.93 -6.78 20.24
N LEU A 31 -4.02 -6.42 21.15
CA LEU A 31 -2.64 -6.88 21.17
C LEU A 31 -2.45 -7.97 22.24
N PRO A 32 -1.68 -9.04 21.97
CA PRO A 32 -1.02 -9.33 20.70
C PRO A 32 -2.02 -9.72 19.60
N MET A 33 -1.75 -9.30 18.36
CA MET A 33 -2.63 -9.64 17.25
C MET A 33 -2.67 -11.15 17.00
N LYS A 34 -3.86 -11.65 16.66
CA LYS A 34 -4.04 -13.05 16.27
C LYS A 34 -3.33 -13.37 14.95
N GLU A 35 -2.86 -14.61 14.83
CA GLU A 35 -2.14 -15.09 13.65
C GLU A 35 -3.00 -15.05 12.38
N GLU A 36 -4.32 -15.26 12.51
CA GLU A 36 -5.26 -15.16 11.39
C GLU A 36 -5.28 -13.77 10.75
N HIS A 37 -5.08 -12.70 11.53
CA HIS A 37 -5.02 -11.33 11.02
C HIS A 37 -3.71 -11.09 10.26
N LYS A 38 -2.58 -11.63 10.76
CA LYS A 38 -1.29 -11.57 10.07
C LYS A 38 -1.33 -12.35 8.74
N LEU A 39 -1.99 -13.52 8.76
CA LEU A 39 -2.18 -14.33 7.57
C LEU A 39 -3.05 -13.60 6.54
N PHE A 40 -4.07 -12.89 6.99
CA PHE A 40 -4.93 -12.07 6.15
C PHE A 40 -4.17 -10.91 5.49
N LEU A 41 -3.29 -10.21 6.21
CA LEU A 41 -2.39 -9.21 5.63
C LEU A 41 -1.58 -9.80 4.45
N VAL A 42 -0.94 -10.95 4.68
CA VAL A 42 -0.05 -11.58 3.69
C VAL A 42 -0.80 -12.16 2.49
N ARG A 43 -1.97 -12.77 2.73
CA ARG A 43 -2.71 -13.52 1.70
C ARG A 43 -3.77 -12.70 0.96
N ALA A 44 -4.26 -11.61 1.55
CA ALA A 44 -5.31 -10.79 0.97
C ALA A 44 -4.84 -9.36 0.68
N LEU A 45 -4.42 -8.60 1.70
CA LEU A 45 -4.13 -7.17 1.53
C LEU A 45 -2.91 -6.90 0.66
N ILE A 46 -1.77 -7.54 0.95
CA ILE A 46 -0.55 -7.36 0.13
C ILE A 46 -0.82 -7.71 -1.35
N PRO A 47 -1.48 -8.83 -1.69
CA PRO A 47 -1.85 -9.14 -3.08
C PRO A 47 -2.80 -8.14 -3.78
N LEU A 48 -3.58 -7.33 -3.04
CA LEU A 48 -4.45 -6.29 -3.64
C LEU A 48 -3.67 -5.15 -4.32
N HIS A 49 -2.34 -5.11 -4.14
CA HIS A 49 -1.47 -4.22 -4.89
C HIS A 49 -1.22 -4.68 -6.33
N LYS A 50 -1.54 -5.93 -6.68
CA LYS A 50 -1.27 -6.49 -8.03
C LYS A 50 -2.15 -5.91 -9.15
N PRO A 51 -3.49 -5.75 -9.00
CA PRO A 51 -4.36 -5.28 -10.09
C PRO A 51 -3.97 -3.91 -10.65
N LYS A 52 -4.35 -3.65 -11.91
CA LYS A 52 -4.10 -2.37 -12.59
C LYS A 52 -4.95 -1.20 -12.08
N PRO A 53 -6.26 -1.35 -11.76
CA PRO A 53 -7.09 -0.22 -11.31
C PRO A 53 -6.93 0.07 -9.81
N ILE A 54 -5.70 0.02 -9.30
CA ILE A 54 -5.39 0.19 -7.87
C ILE A 54 -5.70 1.60 -7.37
N SER A 55 -5.58 2.62 -8.23
CA SER A 55 -5.81 4.03 -7.86
C SER A 55 -7.19 4.29 -7.25
N MET A 56 -8.20 3.46 -7.57
CA MET A 56 -9.56 3.60 -7.06
C MET A 56 -9.72 3.23 -5.57
N TYR A 57 -8.76 2.52 -4.99
CA TYR A 57 -8.83 2.01 -3.62
C TYR A 57 -7.48 2.05 -2.88
N HIS A 58 -6.44 2.60 -3.51
CA HIS A 58 -5.08 2.59 -3.00
C HIS A 58 -4.98 3.26 -1.64
N GLN A 59 -5.62 4.42 -1.46
CA GLN A 59 -5.56 5.16 -0.21
C GLN A 59 -6.10 4.34 0.96
N GLN A 60 -7.24 3.67 0.78
CA GLN A 60 -7.85 2.81 1.80
C GLN A 60 -7.01 1.56 2.05
N LEU A 61 -6.35 1.02 1.01
CA LEU A 61 -5.43 -0.09 1.14
C LEU A 61 -4.16 0.30 1.93
N SER A 62 -3.52 1.42 1.58
CA SER A 62 -2.36 1.98 2.27
C SER A 62 -2.65 2.16 3.75
N TYR A 63 -3.80 2.77 4.07
CA TYR A 63 -4.26 2.90 5.45
C TYR A 63 -4.36 1.55 6.17
N CYS A 64 -4.97 0.53 5.55
CA CYS A 64 -5.01 -0.81 6.15
C CYS A 64 -3.60 -1.38 6.41
N ILE A 65 -2.68 -1.22 5.45
CA ILE A 65 -1.30 -1.72 5.56
C ILE A 65 -0.54 -1.03 6.69
N THR A 66 -0.59 0.30 6.75
CA THR A 66 0.06 1.09 7.79
C THR A 66 -0.49 0.74 9.17
N GLN A 67 -1.81 0.58 9.32
CA GLN A 67 -2.43 0.14 10.57
C GLN A 67 -1.91 -1.23 11.04
N PHE A 68 -1.66 -2.17 10.13
CA PHE A 68 -1.05 -3.45 10.49
C PHE A 68 0.38 -3.29 11.04
N VAL A 69 1.19 -2.41 10.45
CA VAL A 69 2.56 -2.15 10.88
C VAL A 69 2.59 -1.41 12.21
N GLU A 70 1.70 -0.45 12.44
CA GLU A 70 1.57 0.23 13.73
C GLU A 70 1.21 -0.73 14.87
N LYS A 71 0.36 -1.74 14.61
CA LYS A 71 -0.01 -2.77 15.59
C LYS A 71 1.11 -3.75 15.89
N ASP A 72 1.93 -4.09 14.90
CA ASP A 72 3.07 -4.99 15.04
C ASP A 72 4.18 -4.60 14.06
N TYR A 73 5.15 -3.81 14.54
CA TYR A 73 6.23 -3.26 13.72
C TYR A 73 7.07 -4.36 13.01
N LYS A 74 7.05 -5.60 13.51
CA LYS A 74 7.75 -6.74 12.89
C LYS A 74 7.17 -7.11 11.52
N LEU A 75 5.97 -6.63 11.20
CA LEU A 75 5.33 -6.84 9.91
C LEU A 75 5.90 -5.92 8.81
N ALA A 76 6.66 -4.88 9.15
CA ALA A 76 7.25 -3.95 8.18
C ALA A 76 8.09 -4.66 7.10
N ASP A 77 9.01 -5.56 7.49
CA ASP A 77 9.83 -6.31 6.52
C ASP A 77 8.96 -7.14 5.58
N THR A 78 7.87 -7.73 6.09
CA THR A 78 6.93 -8.53 5.30
C THR A 78 6.18 -7.67 4.29
N VAL A 79 5.68 -6.51 4.74
CA VAL A 79 4.97 -5.53 3.89
C VAL A 79 5.88 -5.01 2.80
N ILE A 80 7.08 -4.50 3.16
CA ILE A 80 8.03 -3.93 2.21
C ILE A 80 8.43 -4.96 1.16
N ARG A 81 8.75 -6.19 1.55
CA ARG A 81 9.05 -7.27 0.58
C ARG A 81 7.85 -7.59 -0.32
N GLY A 82 6.63 -7.52 0.22
CA GLY A 82 5.39 -7.66 -0.52
C GLY A 82 5.23 -6.59 -1.60
N LEU A 83 5.44 -5.32 -1.25
CA LEU A 83 5.39 -4.19 -2.18
C LEU A 83 6.47 -4.31 -3.26
N LEU A 84 7.71 -4.61 -2.87
CA LEU A 84 8.81 -4.81 -3.81
C LEU A 84 8.54 -5.98 -4.78
N LYS A 85 7.86 -7.04 -4.34
CA LYS A 85 7.45 -8.16 -5.20
C LYS A 85 6.44 -7.74 -6.26
N TYR A 86 5.55 -6.79 -5.97
CA TYR A 86 4.52 -6.30 -6.88
C TYR A 86 4.88 -4.96 -7.54
N TRP A 87 6.14 -4.53 -7.42
CA TRP A 87 6.59 -3.23 -7.89
C TRP A 87 6.23 -3.01 -9.38
N PRO A 88 5.58 -1.88 -9.72
CA PRO A 88 5.25 -1.57 -11.11
C PRO A 88 6.51 -1.20 -11.89
N VAL A 89 6.75 -1.86 -13.04
CA VAL A 89 7.91 -1.58 -13.90
C VAL A 89 7.57 -0.63 -15.06
N THR A 90 6.30 -0.60 -15.48
CA THR A 90 5.88 0.13 -16.70
C THR A 90 4.74 1.12 -16.46
N ASN A 91 4.30 1.30 -15.21
CA ASN A 91 3.19 2.20 -14.87
C ASN A 91 3.68 3.22 -13.83
N CYS A 92 4.09 4.40 -14.31
CA CYS A 92 4.64 5.46 -13.48
C CYS A 92 3.65 5.97 -12.42
N GLN A 93 2.36 6.08 -12.76
CA GLN A 93 1.34 6.52 -11.79
C GLN A 93 1.24 5.53 -10.63
N LYS A 94 1.26 4.23 -10.94
CA LYS A 94 1.27 3.19 -9.91
C LYS A 94 2.56 3.18 -9.10
N GLU A 95 3.69 3.54 -9.72
CA GLU A 95 4.98 3.65 -9.03
C GLU A 95 4.98 4.79 -8.00
N VAL A 96 4.40 5.95 -8.35
CA VAL A 96 4.20 7.06 -7.41
C VAL A 96 3.34 6.64 -6.22
N LEU A 97 2.26 5.88 -6.45
CA LEU A 97 1.43 5.34 -5.38
C LEU A 97 2.22 4.42 -4.43
N PHE A 98 3.02 3.50 -4.97
CA PHE A 98 3.86 2.60 -4.17
C PHE A 98 4.96 3.34 -3.39
N LEU A 99 5.51 4.43 -3.95
CA LEU A 99 6.48 5.27 -3.24
C LEU A 99 5.84 5.97 -2.05
N GLY A 100 4.62 6.52 -2.21
CA GLY A 100 3.88 7.14 -1.10
C GLY A 100 3.53 6.14 0.00
N GLU A 101 3.05 4.95 -0.35
CA GLU A 101 2.78 3.90 0.64
C GLU A 101 4.06 3.44 1.35
N LEU A 102 5.18 3.29 0.63
CA LEU A 102 6.45 2.96 1.25
C LEU A 102 6.90 4.03 2.25
N GLU A 103 6.71 5.31 1.95
CA GLU A 103 7.01 6.41 2.87
C GLU A 103 6.22 6.25 4.17
N GLU A 104 4.89 6.09 4.09
CA GLU A 104 4.01 5.87 5.25
C GLU A 104 4.42 4.64 6.08
N VAL A 105 4.71 3.51 5.41
CA VAL A 105 5.15 2.28 6.08
C VAL A 105 6.50 2.48 6.78
N LEU A 106 7.43 3.22 6.16
CA LEU A 106 8.75 3.49 6.74
C LEU A 106 8.66 4.42 7.94
N GLU A 107 7.73 5.39 7.96
CA GLU A 107 7.47 6.24 9.13
C GLU A 107 6.99 5.41 10.33
N ALA A 108 6.19 4.36 10.10
CA ALA A 108 5.75 3.42 11.14
C ALA A 108 6.80 2.35 11.50
N THR A 109 7.93 2.27 10.78
CA THR A 109 8.92 1.20 10.93
C THR A 109 9.99 1.54 11.97
N GLN A 110 10.35 0.58 12.82
CA GLN A 110 11.50 0.71 13.73
C GLN A 110 12.82 0.42 13.02
N SER A 111 13.90 1.09 13.45
CA SER A 111 15.23 0.96 12.86
C SER A 111 15.70 -0.49 12.71
N ALA A 112 15.40 -1.36 13.68
CA ALA A 112 15.81 -2.76 13.65
C ALA A 112 15.17 -3.54 12.47
N GLU A 113 13.89 -3.30 12.18
CA GLU A 113 13.21 -3.94 11.04
C GLU A 113 13.63 -3.32 9.71
N PHE A 114 13.84 -1.99 9.67
CA PHE A 114 14.35 -1.32 8.48
C PHE A 114 15.68 -1.90 7.99
N GLN A 115 16.61 -2.22 8.90
CA GLN A 115 17.90 -2.84 8.54
C GLN A 115 17.74 -4.15 7.77
N ARG A 116 16.62 -4.88 7.95
CA ARG A 116 16.38 -6.17 7.29
C ARG A 116 15.97 -6.02 5.84
N CYS A 117 15.34 -4.89 5.48
CA CYS A 117 14.80 -4.62 4.15
C CYS A 117 15.50 -3.47 3.41
N MET A 118 16.39 -2.71 4.05
CA MET A 118 17.00 -1.51 3.46
C MET A 118 17.73 -1.78 2.13
N VAL A 119 18.52 -2.86 2.03
CA VAL A 119 19.30 -3.16 0.83
C VAL A 119 18.40 -3.41 -0.40
N PRO A 120 17.42 -4.34 -0.36
CA PRO A 120 16.53 -4.53 -1.50
C PRO A 120 15.65 -3.29 -1.78
N LEU A 121 15.23 -2.55 -0.75
CA LEU A 121 14.46 -1.33 -0.89
C LEU A 121 15.23 -0.26 -1.67
N PHE A 122 16.43 0.12 -1.22
CA PHE A 122 17.24 1.14 -1.90
C PHE A 122 17.65 0.73 -3.30
N ARG A 123 17.89 -0.56 -3.54
CA ARG A 123 18.14 -1.06 -4.90
C ARG A 123 16.95 -0.81 -5.82
N GLN A 124 15.72 -0.96 -5.32
CA GLN A 124 14.52 -0.69 -6.11
C GLN A 124 14.29 0.80 -6.33
N ILE A 125 14.48 1.63 -5.29
CA ILE A 125 14.39 3.10 -5.41
C ILE A 125 15.40 3.61 -6.44
N ALA A 126 16.65 3.13 -6.39
CA ALA A 126 17.67 3.51 -7.36
C ALA A 126 17.27 3.14 -8.81
N ARG A 127 16.59 2.01 -9.03
CA ARG A 127 16.07 1.64 -10.35
C ARG A 127 14.93 2.55 -10.80
N CYS A 128 14.01 2.88 -9.90
CA CYS A 128 12.91 3.83 -10.14
C CYS A 128 13.45 5.19 -10.61
N LEU A 129 14.45 5.73 -9.89
CA LEU A 129 15.07 7.03 -10.20
C LEU A 129 15.83 7.03 -11.53
N ASN A 130 16.37 5.88 -11.96
CA ASN A 130 17.06 5.72 -13.23
C ASN A 130 16.12 5.35 -14.39
N SER A 131 14.81 5.26 -14.15
CA SER A 131 13.85 5.04 -15.22
C SER A 131 13.77 6.27 -16.13
N SER A 132 13.63 6.05 -17.44
CA SER A 132 13.53 7.11 -18.45
C SER A 132 12.36 8.07 -18.22
N HIS A 133 11.36 7.68 -17.42
CA HIS A 133 10.27 8.55 -16.99
C HIS A 133 10.69 9.60 -15.95
N PHE A 134 11.60 9.24 -15.03
CA PHE A 134 12.08 10.17 -14.00
C PHE A 134 13.15 11.12 -14.56
N GLN A 135 13.98 10.65 -15.50
CA GLN A 135 15.01 11.46 -16.17
C GLN A 135 14.46 12.55 -17.11
N GLY A 136 13.18 12.48 -17.50
CA GLY A 136 12.50 13.52 -18.29
C GLY A 136 11.72 14.55 -17.47
N SER A 137 11.75 14.47 -16.14
CA SER A 137 11.05 15.36 -15.21
C SER A 137 11.97 16.42 -14.57
N VAL A 138 13.17 16.62 -15.13
CA VAL A 138 14.19 17.60 -14.66
C VAL A 138 14.48 18.62 -15.74
#